data_AF-A0A4D7ANL0-F1
#
_entry.id   AF-A0A4D7ANL0-F1
#
_cell.length_a   1.000
_cell.length_b   1.000
_cell.length_c   1.000
_cell.angle_alpha   90.00
_cell.angle_beta   90.00
_cell.angle_gamma   90.00
#
_symmetry.space_group_name_H-M   'P 1'
#
loop_
_entity.id
_entity.type
_entity.pdbx_description
1 polymer ?
#
loop_
_entity_poly.entity_id
_entity_poly.type
_entity_poly.pdbx_seq_one_letter_code
_entity_poly.pdbx_strand_id
1 'polypeptide(L)'
;MRNEFRQPDEQNMRQLLHQHPEDLPGLILRLAWLQGLSREEIVALKWAQVDFQERSLFLEDRTVPLEEETAGCLAARFENGGAVSPYVVISDKFREPLRPESVSRIARNALTAGGLPQLQLKDLRRDYFFRQLEQHDWPYAVRVSGLSVSTFQACFAGDTPHKKRSTQAGQQFDEFRLWQVLQKEDSSAAGIALWMSWQMGVQGKELVNLTWDQVDLERGLLHLPERDMLLTNAVRRLLEKVQKVRSPGEDPHVLLSPQSRRPMDLARLSKVVQTALIRGGLENITLRDIRAAGGQREDDQTLLEWTRAHGSITRRDVMALLNLSDTAAYLRLRRLVGRRELEQVGKKYYLPGTVVPEEKQWEVISAYLQEAGFAYCQDVAELLHVGKRKTAGILRRMVRDGQLLQFEKRYYLAKQPGQKQIQ
;
A
#
# COMPACT_ATOMS: atom_id res chain seq x y z
N MET A 1 -29.77 10.07 -21.99
CA MET A 1 -29.48 9.29 -23.22
C MET A 1 -28.52 8.18 -22.85
N ARG A 2 -28.96 6.91 -22.89
CA ARG A 2 -28.03 5.77 -22.82
C ARG A 2 -27.18 5.85 -24.08
N ASN A 3 -25.88 6.19 -23.98
CA ASN A 3 -24.96 6.02 -25.09
C ASN A 3 -24.93 4.51 -25.40
N GLU A 4 -25.52 4.13 -26.53
CA GLU A 4 -25.43 2.76 -27.05
C GLU A 4 -23.95 2.40 -27.18
N PHE A 5 -23.51 1.49 -26.31
CA PHE A 5 -22.17 0.92 -26.40
C PHE A 5 -22.09 0.07 -27.67
N ARG A 6 -21.04 0.28 -28.45
CA ARG A 6 -20.75 -0.54 -29.63
C ARG A 6 -19.50 -1.36 -29.31
N GLN A 7 -19.71 -2.64 -29.02
CA GLN A 7 -18.60 -3.53 -28.74
C GLN A 7 -17.80 -3.78 -30.04
N PRO A 8 -16.48 -3.53 -30.04
CA PRO A 8 -15.61 -3.88 -31.15
C PRO A 8 -15.53 -5.39 -31.30
N ASP A 9 -15.57 -5.88 -32.54
CA ASP A 9 -15.23 -7.26 -32.85
C ASP A 9 -13.71 -7.46 -32.71
N GLU A 10 -13.28 -8.43 -31.90
CA GLU A 10 -11.87 -8.62 -31.57
C GLU A 10 -11.04 -9.02 -32.78
N GLN A 11 -11.57 -9.88 -33.66
CA GLN A 11 -10.85 -10.35 -34.83
C GLN A 11 -10.61 -9.20 -35.83
N ASN A 12 -11.63 -8.41 -36.12
CA ASN A 12 -11.52 -7.25 -36.99
C ASN A 12 -10.56 -6.20 -36.43
N MET A 13 -10.61 -5.95 -35.11
CA MET A 13 -9.69 -5.02 -34.47
C MET A 13 -8.23 -5.51 -34.53
N ARG A 14 -7.97 -6.79 -34.28
CA ARG A 14 -6.62 -7.37 -34.41
C ARG A 14 -6.10 -7.31 -35.83
N GLN A 15 -6.95 -7.60 -36.83
CA GLN A 15 -6.59 -7.48 -38.24
C GLN A 15 -6.23 -6.02 -38.60
N LEU A 16 -7.01 -5.05 -38.13
CA LEU A 16 -6.74 -3.63 -38.34
C LEU A 16 -5.40 -3.21 -37.71
N LEU A 17 -5.13 -3.65 -36.48
CA LEU A 17 -3.85 -3.36 -35.83
C LEU A 17 -2.66 -4.00 -36.57
N HIS A 18 -2.83 -5.19 -37.15
CA HIS A 18 -1.78 -5.84 -37.94
C HIS A 18 -1.46 -5.09 -39.25
N GLN A 19 -2.45 -4.43 -39.85
CA GLN A 19 -2.25 -3.54 -41.01
C GLN A 19 -1.52 -2.24 -40.67
N HIS A 20 -1.49 -1.89 -39.38
CA HIS A 20 -0.91 -0.67 -38.82
C HIS A 20 0.14 -1.01 -37.75
N PRO A 21 1.25 -1.69 -38.06
CA PRO A 21 2.15 -2.27 -37.06
C PRO A 21 2.87 -1.20 -36.20
N GLU A 22 3.39 -0.15 -36.82
CA GLU A 22 4.27 0.84 -36.16
C GLU A 22 3.89 2.29 -36.48
N ASP A 23 2.79 2.51 -37.18
CA ASP A 23 2.37 3.84 -37.59
C ASP A 23 1.52 4.56 -36.51
N LEU A 24 1.35 5.86 -36.71
CA LEU A 24 0.65 6.72 -35.77
C LEU A 24 -0.83 6.32 -35.56
N PRO A 25 -1.61 5.98 -36.61
CA PRO A 25 -2.95 5.43 -36.43
C PRO A 25 -2.98 4.15 -35.60
N GLY A 26 -2.12 3.17 -35.89
CA GLY A 26 -2.03 1.92 -35.14
C GLY A 26 -1.72 2.14 -33.67
N LEU A 27 -0.77 3.02 -33.37
CA LEU A 27 -0.43 3.38 -31.98
C LEU A 27 -1.61 3.99 -31.23
N ILE A 28 -2.33 4.95 -31.84
CA ILE A 28 -3.51 5.58 -31.21
C ILE A 28 -4.58 4.52 -30.89
N LEU A 29 -4.83 3.59 -31.82
CA LEU A 29 -5.80 2.51 -31.61
C LEU A 29 -5.35 1.53 -30.52
N ARG A 30 -4.06 1.15 -30.46
CA ARG A 30 -3.51 0.30 -29.38
C ARG A 30 -3.64 0.97 -28.01
N LEU A 31 -3.28 2.24 -27.89
CA LEU A 31 -3.41 2.97 -26.63
C LEU A 31 -4.87 3.06 -26.18
N ALA A 32 -5.82 3.23 -27.10
CA ALA A 32 -7.23 3.29 -26.74
C ALA A 32 -7.84 1.92 -26.41
N TRP A 33 -7.55 0.90 -27.21
CA TRP A 33 -8.22 -0.41 -27.13
C TRP A 33 -7.46 -1.39 -26.25
N LEU A 34 -6.14 -1.49 -26.35
CA LEU A 34 -5.35 -2.43 -25.54
C LEU A 34 -4.95 -1.87 -24.18
N GLN A 35 -4.87 -0.54 -24.04
CA GLN A 35 -4.48 0.13 -22.80
C GLN A 35 -5.63 0.96 -22.17
N GLY A 36 -6.76 1.08 -22.86
CA GLY A 36 -7.91 1.81 -22.35
C GLY A 36 -7.66 3.30 -22.15
N LEU A 37 -6.71 3.95 -22.83
CA LEU A 37 -6.46 5.39 -22.69
C LEU A 37 -7.58 6.21 -23.32
N SER A 38 -7.88 7.35 -22.69
CA SER A 38 -8.80 8.35 -23.21
C SER A 38 -8.07 9.16 -24.27
N ARG A 39 -8.82 9.89 -25.08
CA ARG A 39 -8.25 10.83 -26.04
C ARG A 39 -7.30 11.82 -25.37
N GLU A 40 -7.68 12.32 -24.21
CA GLU A 40 -6.90 13.28 -23.42
C GLU A 40 -5.62 12.64 -22.88
N GLU A 41 -5.69 11.42 -22.36
CA GLU A 41 -4.51 10.68 -21.91
C GLU A 41 -3.57 10.34 -23.06
N ILE A 42 -4.08 9.95 -24.24
CA ILE A 42 -3.26 9.65 -25.44
C ILE A 42 -2.44 10.88 -25.85
N VAL A 43 -3.06 12.05 -25.86
CA VAL A 43 -2.39 13.31 -26.22
C VAL A 43 -1.36 13.73 -25.16
N ALA A 44 -1.68 13.52 -23.89
CA ALA A 44 -0.83 13.95 -22.78
C ALA A 44 0.30 12.96 -22.45
N LEU A 45 0.27 11.74 -22.99
CA LEU A 45 1.21 10.66 -22.65
C LEU A 45 2.64 11.04 -23.02
N LYS A 46 3.53 10.94 -22.02
CA LYS A 46 4.97 11.21 -22.16
C LYS A 46 5.80 9.94 -22.07
N TRP A 47 6.98 9.95 -22.69
CA TRP A 47 7.92 8.82 -22.61
C TRP A 47 8.37 8.51 -21.19
N ALA A 48 8.50 9.52 -20.32
CA ALA A 48 8.80 9.35 -18.90
C ALA A 48 7.71 8.57 -18.11
N GLN A 49 6.53 8.38 -18.70
CA GLN A 49 5.42 7.63 -18.10
C GLN A 49 5.32 6.20 -18.65
N VAL A 50 6.19 5.83 -19.60
CA VAL A 50 6.23 4.50 -20.21
C VAL A 50 7.38 3.73 -19.56
N ASP A 51 7.06 2.65 -18.86
CA ASP A 51 8.05 1.75 -18.29
C ASP A 51 8.04 0.42 -19.06
N PHE A 52 9.07 0.22 -19.86
CA PHE A 52 9.24 -1.00 -20.65
C PHE A 52 9.69 -2.20 -19.81
N GLN A 53 10.30 -1.98 -18.64
CA GLN A 53 10.77 -3.05 -17.75
C GLN A 53 9.59 -3.60 -16.94
N GLU A 54 8.86 -2.72 -16.26
CA GLU A 54 7.66 -3.07 -15.49
C GLU A 54 6.41 -3.27 -16.36
N ARG A 55 6.56 -3.12 -17.69
CA ARG A 55 5.47 -3.17 -18.69
C ARG A 55 4.25 -2.41 -18.19
N SER A 56 4.42 -1.11 -17.92
CA SER A 56 3.40 -0.29 -17.28
C SER A 56 3.38 1.14 -17.82
N LEU A 57 2.20 1.75 -17.83
CA LEU A 57 1.99 3.17 -18.09
C LEU A 57 1.56 3.88 -16.80
N PHE A 58 2.31 4.90 -16.39
CA PHE A 58 2.06 5.69 -15.19
C PHE A 58 1.29 6.97 -15.50
N LEU A 59 -0.04 6.89 -15.42
CA LEU A 59 -0.94 8.04 -15.61
C LEU A 59 -1.26 8.69 -14.26
N GLU A 60 -1.78 9.92 -14.31
CA GLU A 60 -2.04 10.73 -13.10
C GLU A 60 -2.88 10.00 -12.04
N ASP A 61 -3.95 9.34 -12.48
CA ASP A 61 -4.93 8.70 -11.60
C ASP A 61 -4.85 7.17 -11.57
N ARG A 62 -4.00 6.56 -12.41
CA ARG A 62 -3.94 5.10 -12.58
C ARG A 62 -2.62 4.61 -13.16
N THR A 63 -2.28 3.37 -12.84
CA THR A 63 -1.26 2.61 -13.56
C THR A 63 -1.94 1.60 -14.45
N VAL A 64 -1.57 1.55 -15.73
CA VAL A 64 -2.13 0.64 -16.73
C VAL A 64 -1.07 -0.39 -17.13
N PRO A 65 -1.35 -1.70 -17.07
CA PRO A 65 -0.41 -2.73 -17.53
C PRO A 65 -0.28 -2.67 -19.06
N LEU A 66 0.94 -2.65 -19.56
CA LEU A 66 1.27 -2.51 -20.98
C LEU A 66 1.30 -3.87 -21.68
N GLU A 67 0.44 -4.04 -22.68
CA GLU A 67 0.40 -5.23 -23.53
C GLU A 67 1.64 -5.33 -24.40
N GLU A 68 2.12 -6.55 -24.64
CA GLU A 68 3.36 -6.81 -25.38
C GLU A 68 3.35 -6.19 -26.79
N GLU A 69 2.24 -6.31 -27.51
CA GLU A 69 2.08 -5.71 -28.84
C GLU A 69 2.16 -4.17 -28.79
N THR A 70 1.62 -3.55 -27.73
CA THR A 70 1.70 -2.10 -27.56
C THR A 70 3.11 -1.67 -27.15
N ALA A 71 3.79 -2.45 -26.30
CA ALA A 71 5.17 -2.22 -25.91
C ALA A 71 6.12 -2.26 -27.11
N GLY A 72 5.97 -3.25 -28.00
CA GLY A 72 6.76 -3.34 -29.23
C GLY A 72 6.57 -2.12 -30.14
N CYS A 73 5.31 -1.71 -30.36
CA CYS A 73 4.98 -0.52 -31.15
C CYS A 73 5.58 0.77 -30.55
N LEU A 74 5.51 0.92 -29.22
CA LEU A 74 6.09 2.05 -28.50
C LEU A 74 7.62 2.06 -28.57
N ALA A 75 8.27 0.89 -28.45
CA ALA A 75 9.73 0.77 -28.53
C ALA A 75 10.23 1.16 -29.93
N ALA A 76 9.63 0.61 -30.99
CA ALA A 76 9.98 0.97 -32.36
C ALA A 76 9.81 2.49 -32.62
N ARG A 77 8.76 3.11 -32.07
CA ARG A 77 8.55 4.55 -32.20
C ARG A 77 9.54 5.37 -31.37
N PHE A 78 9.94 4.89 -30.20
CA PHE A 78 10.96 5.52 -29.37
C PHE A 78 12.32 5.51 -30.07
N GLU A 79 12.70 4.40 -30.70
CA GLU A 79 13.93 4.29 -31.51
C GLU A 79 13.90 5.24 -32.72
N ASN A 80 12.74 5.38 -33.37
CA ASN A 80 12.57 6.20 -34.58
C ASN A 80 12.28 7.69 -34.32
N GLY A 81 12.48 8.19 -33.09
CA GLY A 81 12.32 9.63 -32.80
C GLY A 81 11.85 10.00 -31.39
N GLY A 82 11.97 9.10 -30.40
CA GLY A 82 11.60 9.36 -29.01
C GLY A 82 12.38 10.49 -28.33
N ALA A 83 13.60 10.78 -28.80
CA ALA A 83 14.42 11.89 -28.32
C ALA A 83 13.94 13.28 -28.78
N VAL A 84 13.05 13.34 -29.79
CA VAL A 84 12.63 14.61 -30.43
C VAL A 84 11.57 15.34 -29.60
N SER A 85 10.76 14.62 -28.84
CA SER A 85 9.69 15.19 -28.03
C SER A 85 9.49 14.36 -26.78
N PRO A 86 9.20 14.96 -25.62
CA PRO A 86 8.84 14.22 -24.43
C PRO A 86 7.49 13.47 -24.59
N TYR A 87 6.68 13.80 -25.61
CA TYR A 87 5.37 13.20 -25.85
C TYR A 87 5.47 11.98 -26.78
N VAL A 88 4.64 10.97 -26.50
CA VAL A 88 4.55 9.73 -27.28
C VAL A 88 3.84 9.94 -28.62
N VAL A 89 2.75 10.71 -28.60
CA VAL A 89 1.87 10.91 -29.76
C VAL A 89 2.11 12.29 -30.37
N ILE A 90 3.06 12.31 -31.31
CA ILE A 90 3.45 13.50 -32.09
C ILE A 90 3.09 13.36 -33.56
N SER A 91 2.94 14.49 -34.25
CA SER A 91 2.78 14.54 -35.70
C SER A 91 4.07 14.12 -36.42
N ASP A 92 3.96 13.30 -37.46
CA ASP A 92 5.14 12.86 -38.21
C ASP A 92 5.80 14.02 -38.99
N LYS A 93 5.00 15.00 -39.43
CA LYS A 93 5.46 16.15 -40.22
C LYS A 93 6.13 17.25 -39.39
N PHE A 94 5.52 17.65 -38.28
CA PHE A 94 6.00 18.79 -37.48
C PHE A 94 6.73 18.37 -36.20
N ARG A 95 6.68 17.08 -35.85
CA ARG A 95 7.26 16.51 -34.61
C ARG A 95 6.71 17.14 -33.32
N GLU A 96 5.60 17.85 -33.43
CA GLU A 96 4.87 18.45 -32.29
C GLU A 96 3.77 17.52 -31.76
N PRO A 97 3.40 17.62 -30.47
CA PRO A 97 2.28 16.89 -29.89
C PRO A 97 0.97 17.13 -30.64
N LEU A 98 0.22 16.05 -30.90
CA LEU A 98 -1.06 16.17 -31.59
C LEU A 98 -2.13 16.82 -30.71
N ARG A 99 -3.03 17.59 -31.34
CA ARG A 99 -4.25 18.07 -30.68
C ARG A 99 -5.28 16.93 -30.53
N PRO A 100 -6.15 16.96 -29.50
CA PRO A 100 -7.21 15.95 -29.30
C PRO A 100 -8.08 15.69 -30.53
N GLU A 101 -8.42 16.73 -31.29
CA GLU A 101 -9.24 16.63 -32.51
C GLU A 101 -8.49 15.86 -33.61
N SER A 102 -7.18 16.06 -33.70
CA SER A 102 -6.33 15.37 -34.67
C SER A 102 -6.24 13.88 -34.35
N VAL A 103 -6.03 13.53 -33.08
CA VAL A 103 -6.04 12.12 -32.62
C VAL A 103 -7.39 11.46 -32.94
N SER A 104 -8.50 12.14 -32.67
CA SER A 104 -9.84 11.62 -32.97
C SER A 104 -10.06 11.41 -34.47
N ARG A 105 -9.58 12.35 -35.30
CA ARG A 105 -9.68 12.27 -36.76
C ARG A 105 -8.85 11.13 -37.32
N ILE A 106 -7.60 10.98 -36.86
CA ILE A 106 -6.71 9.90 -37.28
C ILE A 106 -7.34 8.54 -36.92
N ALA A 107 -7.78 8.37 -35.68
CA ALA A 107 -8.44 7.14 -35.23
C ALA A 107 -9.69 6.82 -36.06
N ARG A 108 -10.56 7.81 -36.31
CA ARG A 108 -11.78 7.62 -37.11
C ARG A 108 -11.46 7.20 -38.55
N ASN A 109 -10.45 7.82 -39.16
CA ASN A 109 -10.04 7.50 -40.52
C ASN A 109 -9.51 6.05 -40.61
N ALA A 110 -8.68 5.63 -39.65
CA ALA A 110 -8.18 4.26 -39.59
C ALA A 110 -9.30 3.25 -39.34
N LEU A 111 -10.22 3.53 -38.42
CA LEU A 111 -11.38 2.68 -38.18
C LEU A 111 -12.27 2.57 -39.42
N THR A 112 -12.48 3.67 -40.15
CA THR A 112 -13.30 3.67 -41.37
C THR A 112 -12.60 2.89 -42.50
N ALA A 113 -11.29 3.07 -42.68
CA ALA A 113 -10.49 2.30 -43.64
C ALA A 113 -10.48 0.80 -43.30
N GLY A 114 -10.50 0.47 -42.01
CA GLY A 114 -10.62 -0.89 -41.48
C GLY A 114 -12.03 -1.49 -41.50
N GLY A 115 -13.03 -0.82 -42.09
CA GLY A 115 -14.41 -1.33 -42.15
C GLY A 115 -15.21 -1.20 -40.85
N LEU A 116 -14.78 -0.36 -39.90
CA LEU A 116 -15.40 -0.14 -38.59
C LEU A 116 -15.84 1.33 -38.37
N PRO A 117 -16.55 2.00 -39.31
CA PRO A 117 -16.89 3.42 -39.24
C PRO A 117 -17.80 3.80 -38.05
N GLN A 118 -18.50 2.82 -37.47
CA GLN A 118 -19.40 2.99 -36.35
C GLN A 118 -18.68 3.13 -35.00
N LEU A 119 -17.40 2.76 -34.91
CA LEU A 119 -16.63 2.78 -33.66
C LEU A 119 -15.97 4.13 -33.41
N GLN A 120 -15.81 4.48 -32.13
CA GLN A 120 -15.07 5.65 -31.67
C GLN A 120 -14.07 5.26 -30.58
N LEU A 121 -13.08 6.12 -30.31
CA LEU A 121 -12.09 5.89 -29.23
C LEU A 121 -12.74 5.62 -27.86
N LYS A 122 -13.87 6.26 -27.57
CA LYS A 122 -14.62 6.02 -26.32
C LYS A 122 -15.19 4.59 -26.24
N ASP A 123 -15.53 4.00 -27.38
CA ASP A 123 -16.07 2.64 -27.47
C ASP A 123 -14.93 1.64 -27.27
N LEU A 124 -13.77 1.89 -27.89
CA LEU A 124 -12.54 1.10 -27.67
C LEU A 124 -12.10 1.10 -26.20
N ARG A 125 -12.08 2.29 -25.57
CA ARG A 125 -11.78 2.43 -24.13
C ARG A 125 -12.79 1.67 -23.27
N ARG A 126 -14.08 1.77 -23.60
CA ARG A 126 -15.13 1.09 -22.83
C ARG A 126 -15.03 -0.43 -22.96
N ASP A 127 -14.74 -0.93 -24.15
CA ASP A 127 -14.47 -2.36 -24.39
C ASP A 127 -13.29 -2.87 -23.58
N TYR A 128 -12.19 -2.12 -23.51
CA TYR A 128 -11.07 -2.46 -22.64
C TYR A 128 -11.53 -2.68 -21.18
N PHE A 129 -12.33 -1.78 -20.63
CA PHE A 129 -12.84 -1.93 -19.25
C PHE A 129 -13.74 -3.14 -19.06
N PHE A 130 -14.54 -3.50 -20.07
CA PHE A 130 -15.32 -4.74 -20.03
C PHE A 130 -14.43 -5.98 -19.99
N ARG A 131 -13.41 -6.06 -20.84
CA ARG A 131 -12.45 -7.17 -20.81
C ARG A 131 -11.74 -7.27 -19.47
N GLN A 132 -11.37 -6.14 -18.86
CA GLN A 132 -10.79 -6.14 -17.51
C GLN A 132 -11.77 -6.66 -16.45
N LEU A 133 -13.07 -6.37 -16.55
CA LEU A 133 -14.10 -6.90 -15.65
C LEU A 133 -14.33 -8.40 -15.82
N GLU A 134 -14.26 -8.91 -17.04
CA GLU A 134 -14.41 -10.34 -17.33
C GLU A 134 -13.23 -11.15 -16.79
N GLN A 135 -12.01 -10.66 -17.06
CA GLN A 135 -10.75 -11.33 -16.73
C GLN A 135 -10.38 -11.19 -15.24
N HIS A 136 -10.67 -10.04 -14.63
CA HIS A 136 -10.29 -9.73 -13.25
C HIS A 136 -11.51 -9.49 -12.34
N ASP A 137 -11.30 -8.86 -11.19
CA ASP A 137 -12.36 -8.40 -10.31
C ASP A 137 -12.66 -6.91 -10.52
N TRP A 138 -13.80 -6.45 -10.00
CA TRP A 138 -14.23 -5.07 -10.21
C TRP A 138 -13.29 -4.03 -9.57
N PRO A 139 -12.64 -4.24 -8.40
CA PRO A 139 -11.66 -3.30 -7.87
C PRO A 139 -10.44 -3.16 -8.79
N TYR A 140 -9.93 -4.27 -9.34
CA TYR A 140 -8.86 -4.22 -10.34
C TYR A 140 -9.30 -3.38 -11.54
N ALA A 141 -10.49 -3.63 -12.09
CA ALA A 141 -11.02 -2.88 -13.23
C ALA A 141 -11.16 -1.37 -12.92
N VAL A 142 -11.61 -1.02 -11.71
CA VAL A 142 -11.63 0.39 -11.25
C VAL A 142 -10.22 0.98 -11.23
N ARG A 143 -9.25 0.28 -10.63
CA ARG A 143 -7.84 0.74 -10.54
C ARG A 143 -7.27 1.02 -11.92
N VAL A 144 -7.36 0.07 -12.84
CA VAL A 144 -6.83 0.23 -14.20
C VAL A 144 -7.67 1.16 -15.05
N SER A 145 -8.91 1.51 -14.68
CA SER A 145 -9.74 2.50 -15.41
C SER A 145 -9.46 3.95 -15.01
N GLY A 146 -8.99 4.16 -13.77
CA GLY A 146 -8.86 5.48 -13.15
C GLY A 146 -10.19 6.17 -12.86
N LEU A 147 -11.33 5.53 -13.11
CA LEU A 147 -12.63 6.08 -12.74
C LEU A 147 -12.82 6.04 -11.23
N SER A 148 -13.64 6.96 -10.71
CA SER A 148 -14.11 6.85 -9.33
C SER A 148 -15.02 5.63 -9.19
N VAL A 149 -15.12 5.05 -7.99
CA VAL A 149 -16.01 3.91 -7.75
C VAL A 149 -17.45 4.24 -8.11
N SER A 150 -17.93 5.44 -7.80
CA SER A 150 -19.30 5.86 -8.12
C SER A 150 -19.51 6.00 -9.63
N THR A 151 -18.57 6.61 -10.35
CA THR A 151 -18.64 6.73 -11.81
C THR A 151 -18.59 5.36 -12.46
N PHE A 152 -17.68 4.50 -12.03
CA PHE A 152 -17.53 3.15 -12.56
C PHE A 152 -18.81 2.34 -12.36
N GLN A 153 -19.36 2.32 -11.13
CA GLN A 153 -20.60 1.63 -10.85
C GLN A 153 -21.79 2.17 -11.65
N ALA A 154 -21.86 3.48 -11.89
CA ALA A 154 -22.90 4.05 -12.74
C ALA A 154 -22.75 3.66 -14.21
N CYS A 155 -21.52 3.57 -14.72
CA CYS A 155 -21.23 3.22 -16.12
C CYS A 155 -21.38 1.72 -16.42
N PHE A 156 -21.15 0.86 -15.44
CA PHE A 156 -21.12 -0.60 -15.57
C PHE A 156 -22.15 -1.29 -14.65
N ALA A 157 -23.20 -0.57 -14.25
CA ALA A 157 -24.30 -1.11 -13.45
C ALA A 157 -24.97 -2.28 -14.19
N GLY A 158 -24.87 -3.48 -13.63
CA GLY A 158 -25.39 -4.73 -14.22
C GLY A 158 -24.30 -5.72 -14.61
N ASP A 159 -23.11 -5.23 -14.93
CA ASP A 159 -21.98 -6.02 -15.41
C ASP A 159 -20.86 -6.18 -14.38
N THR A 160 -21.03 -5.59 -13.19
CA THR A 160 -20.14 -5.88 -12.05
C THR A 160 -20.43 -7.30 -11.57
N PRO A 161 -19.58 -8.29 -11.84
CA PRO A 161 -19.82 -9.61 -11.31
C PRO A 161 -19.83 -9.53 -9.78
N HIS A 162 -20.81 -10.17 -9.15
CA HIS A 162 -20.77 -10.51 -7.71
C HIS A 162 -19.67 -11.53 -7.40
N LYS A 163 -18.54 -11.51 -8.13
CA LYS A 163 -17.34 -12.25 -7.75
C LYS A 163 -17.03 -11.77 -6.33
N LYS A 164 -17.21 -12.69 -5.37
CA LYS A 164 -16.93 -12.48 -3.95
C LYS A 164 -15.62 -11.71 -3.89
N ARG A 165 -15.57 -10.64 -3.09
CA ARG A 165 -14.31 -10.03 -2.64
C ARG A 165 -13.35 -11.19 -2.48
N SER A 166 -12.29 -11.21 -3.29
CA SER A 166 -11.26 -12.20 -3.11
C SER A 166 -10.80 -11.96 -1.67
N THR A 167 -11.20 -12.86 -0.78
CA THR A 167 -10.69 -12.89 0.58
C THR A 167 -9.26 -13.33 0.41
N GLN A 168 -8.37 -12.37 0.07
CA GLN A 168 -6.96 -12.46 0.39
C GLN A 168 -6.86 -12.41 1.92
N ALA A 169 -7.34 -13.48 2.55
CA ALA A 169 -7.16 -13.78 3.94
C ALA A 169 -5.65 -13.93 4.13
N GLY A 170 -5.02 -12.91 4.68
CA GLY A 170 -3.59 -12.90 4.96
C GLY A 170 -2.82 -11.70 4.43
N GLN A 171 -3.44 -10.74 3.70
CA GLN A 171 -2.72 -9.53 3.32
C GLN A 171 -2.46 -8.69 4.59
N GLN A 172 -1.20 -8.70 5.02
CA GLN A 172 -0.70 -7.82 6.07
C GLN A 172 -1.02 -6.38 5.66
N PHE A 173 -1.54 -5.58 6.59
CA PHE A 173 -1.83 -4.17 6.34
C PHE A 173 -0.54 -3.46 5.89
N ASP A 174 -0.52 -3.02 4.63
CA ASP A 174 0.63 -2.38 4.02
C ASP A 174 0.65 -0.89 4.39
N GLU A 175 1.29 -0.59 5.53
CA GLU A 175 1.46 0.78 6.04
C GLU A 175 2.17 1.68 5.03
N PHE A 176 3.09 1.14 4.23
CA PHE A 176 3.86 1.91 3.26
C PHE A 176 2.97 2.33 2.08
N ARG A 177 2.17 1.41 1.52
CA ARG A 177 1.17 1.76 0.50
C ARG A 177 0.15 2.75 1.03
N LEU A 178 -0.33 2.58 2.25
CA LEU A 178 -1.23 3.56 2.85
C LEU A 178 -0.56 4.93 2.93
N TRP A 179 0.71 5.00 3.33
CA TRP A 179 1.44 6.25 3.39
C TRP A 179 1.54 6.93 2.01
N GLN A 180 1.77 6.16 0.94
CA GLN A 180 1.74 6.70 -0.44
C GLN A 180 0.36 7.26 -0.81
N VAL A 181 -0.73 6.57 -0.46
CA VAL A 181 -2.10 7.08 -0.66
C VAL A 181 -2.33 8.38 0.11
N LEU A 182 -1.90 8.42 1.37
CA LEU A 182 -2.03 9.60 2.24
C LEU A 182 -1.27 10.83 1.69
N GLN A 183 -0.10 10.63 1.09
CA GLN A 183 0.63 11.72 0.43
C GLN A 183 -0.05 12.17 -0.86
N LYS A 184 -0.56 11.23 -1.66
CA LYS A 184 -1.26 11.54 -2.93
C LYS A 184 -2.56 12.30 -2.70
N GLU A 185 -3.34 11.88 -1.71
CA GLU A 185 -4.63 12.49 -1.39
C GLU A 185 -4.48 13.82 -0.64
N ASP A 186 -3.39 14.04 0.10
CA ASP A 186 -3.07 15.28 0.84
C ASP A 186 -4.30 15.85 1.59
N SER A 187 -4.75 17.05 1.23
CA SER A 187 -5.88 17.74 1.86
C SER A 187 -7.24 17.42 1.20
N SER A 188 -7.33 16.37 0.40
CA SER A 188 -8.62 15.87 -0.10
C SER A 188 -9.47 15.35 1.07
N ALA A 189 -10.77 15.26 0.86
CA ALA A 189 -11.65 14.64 1.85
C ALA A 189 -11.31 13.18 2.14
N ALA A 190 -10.79 12.45 1.14
CA ALA A 190 -10.28 11.11 1.34
C ALA A 190 -9.04 11.14 2.23
N GLY A 191 -8.09 12.03 1.94
CA GLY A 191 -6.85 12.21 2.68
C GLY A 191 -7.10 12.53 4.15
N ILE A 192 -7.94 13.54 4.43
CA ILE A 192 -8.30 13.93 5.81
C ILE A 192 -8.93 12.76 6.56
N ALA A 193 -9.91 12.09 5.95
CA ALA A 193 -10.59 10.96 6.57
C ALA A 193 -9.62 9.80 6.86
N LEU A 194 -8.73 9.48 5.92
CA LEU A 194 -7.71 8.44 6.08
C LEU A 194 -6.71 8.80 7.20
N TRP A 195 -6.19 10.04 7.22
CA TRP A 195 -5.25 10.50 8.25
C TRP A 195 -5.88 10.47 9.65
N MET A 196 -7.09 11.02 9.80
CA MET A 196 -7.79 11.08 11.09
C MET A 196 -8.24 9.69 11.56
N SER A 197 -8.72 8.82 10.67
CA SER A 197 -9.05 7.45 11.04
C SER A 197 -7.80 6.65 11.43
N TRP A 198 -6.69 6.81 10.71
CA TRP A 198 -5.46 6.05 10.98
C TRP A 198 -4.70 6.55 12.21
N GLN A 199 -4.43 7.85 12.33
CA GLN A 199 -3.58 8.37 13.39
C GLN A 199 -4.33 8.74 14.67
N MET A 200 -5.61 9.09 14.54
CA MET A 200 -6.41 9.61 15.66
C MET A 200 -7.61 8.71 15.97
N GLY A 201 -7.76 7.59 15.28
CA GLY A 201 -8.85 6.65 15.52
C GLY A 201 -10.25 7.24 15.33
N VAL A 202 -10.41 8.33 14.56
CA VAL A 202 -11.71 8.99 14.33
C VAL A 202 -12.58 8.12 13.44
N GLN A 203 -13.84 7.94 13.81
CA GLN A 203 -14.80 7.09 13.12
C GLN A 203 -15.44 7.79 11.93
N GLY A 204 -15.90 7.03 10.94
CA GLY A 204 -16.60 7.59 9.76
C GLY A 204 -17.80 8.47 10.12
N LYS A 205 -18.58 8.11 11.16
CA LYS A 205 -19.71 8.92 11.64
C LYS A 205 -19.26 10.22 12.31
N GLU A 206 -18.16 10.19 13.05
CA GLU A 206 -17.56 11.38 13.66
C GLU A 206 -17.02 12.32 12.57
N LEU A 207 -16.36 11.77 11.55
CA LEU A 207 -15.80 12.53 10.43
C LEU A 207 -16.84 13.32 9.63
N VAL A 208 -17.97 12.71 9.29
CA VAL A 208 -19.01 13.37 8.47
C VAL A 208 -19.79 14.44 9.23
N ASN A 209 -19.83 14.34 10.56
CA ASN A 209 -20.48 15.30 11.43
C ASN A 209 -19.49 16.33 12.02
N LEU A 210 -18.21 16.24 11.67
CA LEU A 210 -17.17 17.12 12.20
C LEU A 210 -17.32 18.52 11.62
N THR A 211 -17.36 19.52 12.50
CA THR A 211 -17.52 20.93 12.18
C THR A 211 -16.32 21.76 12.66
N TRP A 212 -16.10 22.95 12.09
CA TRP A 212 -14.92 23.77 12.41
C TRP A 212 -14.88 24.33 13.83
N ASP A 213 -16.03 24.48 14.50
CA ASP A 213 -16.11 24.82 15.93
C ASP A 213 -15.56 23.73 16.84
N GLN A 214 -15.47 22.49 16.36
CA GLN A 214 -14.86 21.37 17.06
C GLN A 214 -13.34 21.25 16.83
N VAL A 215 -12.76 22.08 15.95
CA VAL A 215 -11.34 22.02 15.59
C VAL A 215 -10.63 23.26 16.12
N ASP A 216 -9.86 23.10 17.20
CA ASP A 216 -8.99 24.16 17.72
C ASP A 216 -7.58 23.99 17.13
N LEU A 217 -7.32 24.71 16.04
CA LEU A 217 -6.01 24.70 15.38
C LEU A 217 -4.93 25.44 16.17
N GLU A 218 -5.27 26.33 17.08
CA GLU A 218 -4.28 27.07 17.89
C GLU A 218 -3.73 26.18 18.99
N ARG A 219 -4.63 25.54 19.75
CA ARG A 219 -4.30 24.61 20.83
C ARG A 219 -3.95 23.22 20.33
N GLY A 220 -4.27 22.90 19.07
CA GLY A 220 -4.03 21.59 18.49
C GLY A 220 -4.99 20.53 19.06
N LEU A 221 -6.26 20.87 19.26
CA LEU A 221 -7.27 20.00 19.86
C LEU A 221 -8.43 19.74 18.88
N LEU A 222 -9.01 18.55 19.01
CA LEU A 222 -10.20 18.10 18.33
C LEU A 222 -11.24 17.68 19.36
N HIS A 223 -12.38 18.38 19.38
CA HIS A 223 -13.48 18.15 20.31
C HIS A 223 -14.52 17.23 19.68
N LEU A 224 -14.50 15.94 20.04
CA LEU A 224 -15.52 14.98 19.63
C LEU A 224 -16.58 14.82 20.73
N PRO A 225 -17.81 14.37 20.41
CA PRO A 225 -18.90 14.29 21.39
C PRO A 225 -18.59 13.51 22.67
N GLU A 226 -17.71 12.49 22.57
CA GLU A 226 -17.36 11.59 23.67
C GLU A 226 -15.96 11.85 24.25
N ARG A 227 -15.11 12.63 23.57
CA ARG A 227 -13.70 12.80 23.94
C ARG A 227 -13.03 13.98 23.23
N ASP A 228 -12.04 14.55 23.91
CA ASP A 228 -11.08 15.46 23.28
C ASP A 228 -9.84 14.68 22.82
N MET A 229 -9.26 15.11 21.70
CA MET A 229 -8.07 14.48 21.12
C MET A 229 -7.04 15.53 20.71
N LEU A 230 -5.76 15.21 20.86
CA LEU A 230 -4.69 16.04 20.32
C LEU A 230 -4.57 15.82 18.80
N LEU A 231 -4.49 16.92 18.05
CA LEU A 231 -4.20 16.89 16.62
C LEU A 231 -2.74 16.49 16.41
N THR A 232 -2.51 15.51 15.54
CA THR A 232 -1.14 15.25 15.06
C THR A 232 -0.68 16.40 14.16
N ASN A 233 0.63 16.63 14.07
CA ASN A 233 1.19 17.66 13.19
C ASN A 233 0.75 17.49 11.72
N ALA A 234 0.60 16.24 11.26
CA ALA A 234 0.13 15.94 9.91
C ALA A 234 -1.33 16.38 9.72
N VAL A 235 -2.23 15.98 10.62
CA VAL A 235 -3.65 16.34 10.55
C VAL A 235 -3.84 17.85 10.71
N ARG A 236 -3.15 18.49 11.65
CA ARG A 236 -3.20 19.95 11.84
C ARG A 236 -2.85 20.70 10.56
N ARG A 237 -1.72 20.34 9.91
CA ARG A 237 -1.28 20.96 8.65
C ARG A 237 -2.32 20.78 7.54
N LEU A 238 -2.95 19.61 7.45
CA LEU A 238 -3.98 19.36 6.44
C LEU A 238 -5.24 20.19 6.72
N LEU A 239 -5.70 20.23 7.96
CA LEU A 239 -6.87 21.03 8.35
C LEU A 239 -6.61 22.53 8.13
N GLU A 240 -5.42 23.05 8.43
CA GLU A 240 -5.03 24.42 8.11
C GLU A 240 -5.08 24.70 6.60
N LYS A 241 -4.58 23.80 5.75
CA LYS A 241 -4.68 23.93 4.29
C LYS A 241 -6.14 24.02 3.84
N VAL A 242 -6.99 23.13 4.38
CA VAL A 242 -8.41 23.10 4.04
C VAL A 242 -9.07 24.39 4.50
N GLN A 243 -8.82 24.86 5.72
CA GLN A 243 -9.40 26.08 6.26
C GLN A 243 -9.04 27.32 5.42
N LYS A 244 -7.78 27.41 4.96
CA LYS A 244 -7.27 28.54 4.14
C LYS A 244 -7.96 28.69 2.79
N VAL A 245 -8.42 27.60 2.17
CA VAL A 245 -9.05 27.62 0.84
C VAL A 245 -10.57 27.77 0.90
N ARG A 246 -11.15 27.89 2.10
CA ARG A 246 -12.61 28.03 2.27
C ARG A 246 -13.08 29.43 1.94
N SER A 247 -14.25 29.50 1.30
CA SER A 247 -14.93 30.77 1.07
C SER A 247 -15.73 31.20 2.31
N PRO A 248 -15.88 32.52 2.55
CA PRO A 248 -16.77 33.03 3.60
C PRO A 248 -18.20 32.52 3.42
N GLY A 249 -18.84 32.07 4.50
CA GLY A 249 -20.22 31.57 4.48
C GLY A 249 -20.40 30.13 3.99
N GLU A 250 -19.32 29.39 3.74
CA GLU A 250 -19.42 27.95 3.50
C GLU A 250 -19.92 27.18 4.72
N ASP A 251 -20.62 26.07 4.46
CA ASP A 251 -21.19 25.18 5.47
C ASP A 251 -20.15 24.73 6.52
N PRO A 252 -20.45 24.82 7.84
CA PRO A 252 -19.46 24.63 8.91
C PRO A 252 -18.81 23.25 8.98
N HIS A 253 -19.30 22.25 8.24
CA HIS A 253 -18.67 20.93 8.20
C HIS A 253 -17.26 20.99 7.59
N VAL A 254 -16.35 20.19 8.15
CA VAL A 254 -14.96 20.05 7.70
C VAL A 254 -14.92 19.33 6.35
N LEU A 255 -15.67 18.23 6.21
CA LEU A 255 -15.68 17.41 4.99
C LEU A 255 -16.79 17.84 4.04
N LEU A 256 -16.43 18.70 3.07
CA LEU A 256 -17.32 19.14 2.00
C LEU A 256 -17.06 18.41 0.69
N SER A 257 -18.12 18.19 -0.08
CA SER A 257 -18.01 17.61 -1.41
C SER A 257 -17.16 18.51 -2.33
N PRO A 258 -16.27 17.95 -3.17
CA PRO A 258 -15.35 18.75 -3.99
C PRO A 258 -16.07 19.73 -4.93
N GLN A 259 -17.17 19.31 -5.53
CA GLN A 259 -17.88 20.08 -6.58
C GLN A 259 -19.00 20.95 -6.01
N SER A 260 -19.86 20.38 -5.15
CA SER A 260 -21.07 21.08 -4.68
C SER A 260 -20.87 21.82 -3.36
N ARG A 261 -19.69 21.68 -2.71
CA ARG A 261 -19.35 22.28 -1.42
C ARG A 261 -20.43 22.06 -0.34
N ARG A 262 -21.11 20.92 -0.40
CA ARG A 262 -22.11 20.50 0.59
C ARG A 262 -21.51 19.47 1.55
N PRO A 263 -22.00 19.37 2.80
CA PRO A 263 -21.60 18.31 3.72
C PRO A 263 -21.69 16.94 3.06
N MET A 264 -20.66 16.12 3.26
CA MET A 264 -20.66 14.74 2.79
C MET A 264 -21.36 13.84 3.79
N ASP A 265 -22.21 12.96 3.28
CA ASP A 265 -22.72 11.83 4.05
C ASP A 265 -21.69 10.68 4.10
N LEU A 266 -21.98 9.70 4.97
CA LEU A 266 -21.11 8.54 5.17
C LEU A 266 -20.95 7.67 3.90
N ALA A 267 -21.99 7.58 3.08
CA ALA A 267 -21.96 6.75 1.86
C ALA A 267 -21.01 7.37 0.82
N ARG A 268 -21.10 8.69 0.62
CA ARG A 268 -20.25 9.46 -0.28
C ARG A 268 -18.80 9.47 0.20
N LEU A 269 -18.57 9.68 1.50
CA LEU A 269 -17.24 9.59 2.08
C LEU A 269 -16.64 8.19 1.85
N SER A 270 -17.42 7.14 2.11
CA SER A 270 -16.98 5.76 1.89
C SER A 270 -16.57 5.50 0.44
N LYS A 271 -17.30 6.05 -0.55
CA LYS A 271 -16.97 5.90 -1.97
C LYS A 271 -15.70 6.65 -2.37
N VAL A 272 -15.52 7.87 -1.86
CA VAL A 272 -14.31 8.67 -2.12
C VAL A 272 -13.08 7.98 -1.52
N VAL A 273 -13.18 7.51 -0.27
CA VAL A 273 -12.09 6.75 0.36
C VAL A 273 -11.82 5.43 -0.34
N GLN A 274 -12.85 4.67 -0.69
CA GLN A 274 -12.69 3.42 -1.43
C GLN A 274 -12.00 3.65 -2.79
N THR A 275 -12.31 4.76 -3.47
CA THR A 275 -11.64 5.13 -4.72
C THR A 275 -10.14 5.39 -4.50
N ALA A 276 -9.79 6.18 -3.48
CA ALA A 276 -8.38 6.46 -3.14
C ALA A 276 -7.61 5.17 -2.81
N LEU A 277 -8.20 4.30 -2.01
CA LEU A 277 -7.59 3.02 -1.63
C LEU A 277 -7.41 2.08 -2.82
N ILE A 278 -8.41 1.93 -3.69
CA ILE A 278 -8.29 1.12 -4.91
C ILE A 278 -7.19 1.66 -5.82
N ARG A 279 -7.13 2.98 -6.04
CA ARG A 279 -6.06 3.62 -6.83
C ARG A 279 -4.68 3.38 -6.23
N GLY A 280 -4.59 3.30 -4.90
CA GLY A 280 -3.37 2.94 -4.15
C GLY A 280 -3.06 1.44 -4.05
N GLY A 281 -3.85 0.56 -4.67
CA GLY A 281 -3.65 -0.88 -4.58
C GLY A 281 -4.00 -1.48 -3.20
N LEU A 282 -4.93 -0.87 -2.48
CA LEU A 282 -5.49 -1.29 -1.19
C LEU A 282 -6.98 -1.66 -1.33
N GLU A 283 -7.30 -2.45 -2.35
CA GLU A 283 -8.66 -2.73 -2.86
C GLU A 283 -9.61 -3.40 -1.84
N ASN A 284 -9.06 -4.04 -0.82
CA ASN A 284 -9.79 -4.78 0.22
C ASN A 284 -9.79 -4.10 1.59
N ILE A 285 -9.18 -2.93 1.71
CA ILE A 285 -9.06 -2.21 2.98
C ILE A 285 -10.21 -1.22 3.13
N THR A 286 -10.77 -1.12 4.34
CA THR A 286 -11.80 -0.12 4.69
C THR A 286 -11.28 0.89 5.71
N LEU A 287 -12.01 2.01 5.87
CA LEU A 287 -11.73 2.97 6.95
C LEU A 287 -11.70 2.33 8.35
N ARG A 288 -12.52 1.29 8.58
CA ARG A 288 -12.54 0.55 9.84
C ARG A 288 -11.25 -0.23 10.04
N ASP A 289 -10.74 -0.87 8.99
CA ASP A 289 -9.49 -1.63 9.04
C ASP A 289 -8.30 -0.70 9.28
N ILE A 290 -8.30 0.47 8.64
CA ILE A 290 -7.29 1.53 8.82
C ILE A 290 -7.29 2.04 10.26
N ARG A 291 -8.46 2.32 10.81
CA ARG A 291 -8.61 2.70 12.22
C ARG A 291 -8.08 1.62 13.16
N ALA A 292 -8.42 0.36 12.90
CA ALA A 292 -7.94 -0.76 13.71
C ALA A 292 -6.42 -0.90 13.64
N ALA A 293 -5.82 -0.71 12.46
CA ALA A 293 -4.37 -0.71 12.29
C ALA A 293 -3.70 0.47 13.03
N GLY A 294 -4.34 1.63 13.03
CA GLY A 294 -3.94 2.81 13.78
C GLY A 294 -3.86 2.58 15.29
N GLY A 295 -4.97 2.16 15.90
CA GLY A 295 -5.01 1.85 17.33
C GLY A 295 -4.03 0.73 17.72
N GLN A 296 -3.83 -0.25 16.83
CA GLN A 296 -2.82 -1.28 17.05
C GLN A 296 -1.40 -0.70 17.16
N ARG A 297 -1.06 0.33 16.39
CA ARG A 297 0.25 1.01 16.43
C ARG A 297 0.48 1.75 17.74
N GLU A 298 -0.56 2.40 18.26
CA GLU A 298 -0.52 3.11 19.54
C GLU A 298 -0.37 2.14 20.72
N ASP A 299 -1.14 1.04 20.70
CA ASP A 299 -0.98 -0.08 21.64
C ASP A 299 0.46 -0.62 21.61
N ASP A 300 0.98 -0.90 20.41
CA ASP A 300 2.32 -1.45 20.20
C ASP A 300 3.39 -0.49 20.76
N GLN A 301 3.25 0.82 20.51
CA GLN A 301 4.14 1.84 21.07
C GLN A 301 4.11 1.86 22.60
N THR A 302 2.91 1.76 23.19
CA THR A 302 2.72 1.67 24.65
C THR A 302 3.46 0.46 25.23
N LEU A 303 3.39 -0.69 24.56
CA LEU A 303 4.11 -1.89 24.97
C LEU A 303 5.63 -1.69 24.87
N LEU A 304 6.13 -1.05 23.81
CA LEU A 304 7.57 -0.79 23.63
C LEU A 304 8.11 0.20 24.67
N GLU A 305 7.36 1.25 24.99
CA GLU A 305 7.73 2.22 26.04
C GLU A 305 7.71 1.58 27.42
N TRP A 306 6.68 0.80 27.73
CA TRP A 306 6.62 0.04 28.97
C TRP A 306 7.80 -0.94 29.07
N THR A 307 8.12 -1.65 27.98
CA THR A 307 9.28 -2.56 27.92
C THR A 307 10.59 -1.81 28.13
N ARG A 308 10.74 -0.61 27.57
CA ARG A 308 11.91 0.25 27.78
C ARG A 308 12.09 0.62 29.24
N ALA A 309 11.00 0.94 29.94
CA ALA A 309 11.03 1.33 31.35
C ALA A 309 11.28 0.14 32.30
N HIS A 310 10.76 -1.06 31.98
CA HIS A 310 10.79 -2.24 32.86
C HIS A 310 11.82 -3.31 32.43
N GLY A 311 12.54 -3.07 31.33
CA GLY A 311 13.56 -3.95 30.75
C GLY A 311 13.00 -5.15 29.98
N SER A 312 11.85 -5.71 30.37
CA SER A 312 11.24 -6.85 29.69
C SER A 312 9.73 -6.89 29.88
N ILE A 313 8.98 -7.33 28.88
CA ILE A 313 7.53 -7.53 28.94
C ILE A 313 7.13 -9.00 28.83
N THR A 314 6.08 -9.40 29.53
CA THR A 314 5.48 -10.74 29.46
C THR A 314 4.07 -10.69 28.88
N ARG A 315 3.53 -11.86 28.51
CA ARG A 315 2.13 -11.97 28.07
C ARG A 315 1.15 -11.45 29.10
N ARG A 316 1.40 -11.69 30.40
CA ARG A 316 0.55 -11.20 31.50
C ARG A 316 0.55 -9.67 31.57
N ASP A 317 1.71 -9.05 31.37
CA ASP A 317 1.83 -7.59 31.38
C ASP A 317 1.04 -6.99 30.20
N VAL A 318 1.13 -7.59 29.00
CA VAL A 318 0.33 -7.16 27.83
C VAL A 318 -1.17 -7.29 28.09
N MET A 319 -1.60 -8.41 28.68
CA MET A 319 -3.02 -8.60 29.05
C MET A 319 -3.49 -7.52 30.02
N ALA A 320 -2.68 -7.18 31.02
CA ALA A 320 -3.01 -6.16 32.01
C ALA A 320 -3.01 -4.74 31.43
N LEU A 321 -2.04 -4.42 30.56
CA LEU A 321 -1.89 -3.08 29.97
C LEU A 321 -2.97 -2.76 28.94
N LEU A 322 -3.35 -3.75 28.12
CA LEU A 322 -4.24 -3.54 26.97
C LEU A 322 -5.61 -4.23 27.12
N ASN A 323 -5.89 -4.83 28.28
CA ASN A 323 -7.11 -5.58 28.56
C ASN A 323 -7.42 -6.64 27.48
N LEU A 324 -6.40 -7.40 27.08
CA LEU A 324 -6.48 -8.41 26.01
C LEU A 324 -6.63 -9.82 26.57
N SER A 325 -7.19 -10.72 25.76
CA SER A 325 -7.15 -12.16 26.04
C SER A 325 -5.72 -12.71 25.89
N ASP A 326 -5.42 -13.86 26.50
CA ASP A 326 -4.09 -14.49 26.41
C ASP A 326 -3.67 -14.77 24.95
N THR A 327 -4.61 -15.23 24.12
CA THR A 327 -4.37 -15.47 22.69
C THR A 327 -4.07 -14.18 21.94
N ALA A 328 -4.80 -13.10 22.20
CA ALA A 328 -4.56 -11.81 21.57
C ALA A 328 -3.22 -11.20 22.01
N ALA A 329 -2.87 -11.29 23.29
CA ALA A 329 -1.58 -10.88 23.83
C ALA A 329 -0.41 -11.66 23.20
N TYR A 330 -0.56 -12.99 23.05
CA TYR A 330 0.44 -13.82 22.38
C TYR A 330 0.63 -13.43 20.91
N LEU A 331 -0.46 -13.32 20.14
CA LEU A 331 -0.38 -12.93 18.72
C LEU A 331 0.23 -11.54 18.55
N ARG A 332 -0.03 -10.63 19.49
CA ARG A 332 0.56 -9.28 19.49
C ARG A 332 2.07 -9.32 19.68
N LEU A 333 2.54 -9.99 20.73
CA LEU A 333 3.98 -10.12 21.00
C LEU A 333 4.70 -10.86 19.86
N ARG A 334 4.07 -11.91 19.30
CA ARG A 334 4.61 -12.62 18.14
C ARG A 334 4.79 -11.70 16.93
N ARG A 335 3.88 -10.74 16.72
CA ARG A 335 3.99 -9.76 15.64
C ARG A 335 5.14 -8.79 15.87
N LEU A 336 5.29 -8.24 17.08
CA LEU A 336 6.41 -7.35 17.43
C LEU A 336 7.77 -8.05 17.25
N VAL A 337 7.84 -9.33 17.61
CA VAL A 337 9.02 -10.17 17.33
C VAL A 337 9.22 -10.36 15.82
N GLY A 338 8.17 -10.65 15.06
CA GLY A 338 8.23 -10.76 13.60
C GLY A 338 8.71 -9.47 12.92
N ARG A 339 8.40 -8.30 13.49
CA ARG A 339 8.86 -6.97 13.04
C ARG A 339 10.26 -6.60 13.56
N ARG A 340 10.89 -7.46 14.38
CA ARG A 340 12.16 -7.19 15.08
C ARG A 340 12.11 -5.95 15.98
N GLU A 341 10.94 -5.62 16.51
CA GLU A 341 10.76 -4.56 17.51
C GLU A 341 10.90 -5.11 18.94
N LEU A 342 10.82 -6.44 19.09
CA LEU A 342 11.11 -7.17 20.31
C LEU A 342 11.90 -8.46 20.01
N GLU A 343 12.67 -8.93 20.97
CA GLU A 343 13.36 -10.21 20.96
C GLU A 343 12.77 -11.13 22.02
N GLN A 344 12.39 -12.34 21.63
CA GLN A 344 11.86 -13.33 22.57
C GLN A 344 13.00 -14.14 23.17
N VAL A 345 13.05 -14.17 24.50
CA VAL A 345 13.83 -15.15 25.24
C VAL A 345 12.87 -15.83 26.22
N GLY A 346 12.65 -17.14 26.09
CA GLY A 346 11.68 -17.92 26.85
C GLY A 346 10.27 -17.28 26.88
N LYS A 347 9.77 -16.97 28.09
CA LYS A 347 8.46 -16.34 28.30
C LYS A 347 8.49 -14.80 28.36
N LYS A 348 9.67 -14.18 28.15
CA LYS A 348 9.89 -12.74 28.25
C LYS A 348 10.29 -12.18 26.88
N TYR A 349 9.93 -10.93 26.66
CA TYR A 349 10.21 -10.19 25.44
C TYR A 349 11.00 -8.94 25.82
N TYR A 350 12.06 -8.66 25.08
CA TYR A 350 13.03 -7.60 25.36
C TYR A 350 13.17 -6.69 24.16
N LEU A 351 13.69 -5.48 24.36
CA LEU A 351 14.04 -4.63 23.23
C LEU A 351 15.26 -5.20 22.49
N PRO A 352 15.31 -5.05 21.15
CA PRO A 352 16.46 -5.49 20.37
C PRO A 352 17.77 -4.92 20.89
N GLY A 353 18.81 -5.76 20.93
CA GLY A 353 20.14 -5.38 21.41
C GLY A 353 20.29 -5.25 22.93
N THR A 354 19.24 -5.48 23.72
CA THR A 354 19.33 -5.54 25.19
C THR A 354 19.63 -6.94 25.71
N VAL A 355 19.46 -7.96 24.88
CA VAL A 355 19.71 -9.38 25.18
C VAL A 355 20.28 -10.07 23.94
N VAL A 356 20.85 -11.27 24.13
CA VAL A 356 21.21 -12.13 23.00
C VAL A 356 20.01 -13.04 22.67
N PRO A 357 19.44 -12.97 21.44
CA PRO A 357 18.27 -13.74 21.05
C PRO A 357 18.59 -15.25 20.98
N GLU A 358 17.58 -16.10 21.20
CA GLU A 358 17.77 -17.56 21.33
C GLU A 358 18.51 -18.19 20.14
N GLU A 359 18.31 -17.69 18.92
CA GLU A 359 18.98 -18.24 17.73
C GLU A 359 20.49 -17.94 17.71
N LYS A 360 20.93 -16.86 18.37
CA LYS A 360 22.34 -16.42 18.41
C LYS A 360 23.08 -16.85 19.68
N GLN A 361 22.36 -17.39 20.67
CA GLN A 361 22.95 -17.76 21.96
C GLN A 361 24.06 -18.80 21.80
N TRP A 362 23.90 -19.79 20.93
CA TRP A 362 24.94 -20.78 20.69
C TRP A 362 26.22 -20.16 20.10
N GLU A 363 26.08 -19.35 19.05
CA GLU A 363 27.19 -18.67 18.38
C GLU A 363 27.98 -17.80 19.37
N VAL A 364 27.30 -16.98 20.16
CA VAL A 364 27.93 -16.09 21.14
C VAL A 364 28.63 -16.89 22.25
N ILE A 365 27.99 -17.93 22.80
CA ILE A 365 28.58 -18.74 23.89
C ILE A 365 29.78 -19.54 23.38
N SER A 366 29.66 -20.14 22.19
CA SER A 366 30.74 -20.94 21.59
C SER A 366 31.96 -20.10 21.27
N ALA A 367 31.78 -18.91 20.70
CA ALA A 367 32.87 -17.97 20.44
C ALA A 367 33.59 -17.57 21.73
N TYR A 368 32.84 -17.20 22.77
CA TYR A 368 33.42 -16.88 24.08
C TYR A 368 34.20 -18.06 24.66
N LEU A 369 33.66 -19.27 24.60
CA LEU A 369 34.31 -20.48 25.11
C LEU A 369 35.54 -20.90 24.30
N GLN A 370 35.60 -20.57 23.00
CA GLN A 370 36.80 -20.79 22.18
C GLN A 370 37.96 -19.89 22.61
N GLU A 371 37.66 -18.64 22.97
CA GLU A 371 38.67 -17.66 23.40
C GLU A 371 39.06 -17.83 24.88
N ALA A 372 38.07 -17.92 25.77
CA ALA A 372 38.29 -17.99 27.21
C ALA A 372 38.60 -19.41 27.72
N GLY A 373 38.35 -20.43 26.91
CA GLY A 373 38.53 -21.86 27.25
C GLY A 373 37.47 -22.44 28.18
N PHE A 374 36.88 -21.64 29.09
CA PHE A 374 35.76 -22.02 29.95
C PHE A 374 34.92 -20.82 30.36
N ALA A 375 33.70 -21.06 30.84
CA ALA A 375 32.83 -20.03 31.40
C ALA A 375 32.14 -20.51 32.67
N TYR A 376 31.94 -19.61 33.62
CA TYR A 376 30.97 -19.77 34.70
C TYR A 376 29.57 -19.35 34.22
N CYS A 377 28.53 -19.84 34.90
CA CYS A 377 27.15 -19.42 34.64
C CYS A 377 26.94 -17.89 34.81
N GLN A 378 27.79 -17.23 35.60
CA GLN A 378 27.77 -15.77 35.73
C GLN A 378 28.29 -15.08 34.46
N ASP A 379 29.44 -15.51 33.95
CA ASP A 379 30.05 -14.97 32.73
C ASP A 379 29.10 -15.11 31.54
N VAL A 380 28.44 -16.26 31.41
CA VAL A 380 27.43 -16.48 30.36
C VAL A 380 26.18 -15.63 30.59
N ALA A 381 25.80 -15.36 31.85
CA ALA A 381 24.66 -14.50 32.15
C ALA A 381 24.92 -13.03 31.76
N GLU A 382 26.14 -12.57 31.98
CA GLU A 382 26.61 -11.24 31.56
C GLU A 382 26.73 -11.17 30.03
N LEU A 383 27.34 -12.18 29.40
CA LEU A 383 27.51 -12.27 27.96
C LEU A 383 26.18 -12.24 27.19
N LEU A 384 25.15 -12.90 27.73
CA LEU A 384 23.85 -12.98 27.09
C LEU A 384 22.88 -11.88 27.55
N HIS A 385 23.31 -11.04 28.50
CA HIS A 385 22.49 -10.04 29.22
C HIS A 385 21.16 -10.62 29.74
N VAL A 386 21.18 -11.84 30.26
CA VAL A 386 20.00 -12.52 30.84
C VAL A 386 20.26 -13.03 32.25
N GLY A 387 19.20 -13.05 33.07
CA GLY A 387 19.32 -13.41 34.48
C GLY A 387 19.84 -14.85 34.72
N LYS A 388 20.71 -14.99 35.72
CA LYS A 388 21.43 -16.22 36.11
C LYS A 388 20.59 -17.51 36.17
N ARG A 389 19.36 -17.45 36.71
CA ARG A 389 18.46 -18.63 36.75
C ARG A 389 18.12 -19.17 35.36
N LYS A 390 18.01 -18.29 34.38
CA LYS A 390 17.64 -18.64 33.01
C LYS A 390 18.84 -19.11 32.22
N THR A 391 19.99 -18.48 32.41
CA THR A 391 21.29 -18.94 31.90
C THR A 391 21.57 -20.38 32.33
N ALA A 392 21.32 -20.72 33.60
CA ALA A 392 21.43 -22.10 34.08
C ALA A 392 20.48 -23.08 33.38
N GLY A 393 19.34 -22.63 32.85
CA GLY A 393 18.44 -23.43 32.03
C GLY A 393 18.94 -23.63 30.60
N ILE A 394 19.49 -22.57 29.99
CA ILE A 394 20.12 -22.61 28.66
C ILE A 394 21.31 -23.57 28.67
N LEU A 395 22.23 -23.39 29.62
CA LEU A 395 23.42 -24.22 29.76
C LEU A 395 23.09 -25.69 30.03
N ARG A 396 22.09 -25.99 30.87
CA ARG A 396 21.63 -27.37 31.08
C ARG A 396 21.09 -28.02 29.81
N ARG A 397 20.37 -27.25 28.97
CA ARG A 397 19.89 -27.73 27.68
C ARG A 397 21.06 -28.04 26.74
N MET A 398 22.02 -27.11 26.61
CA MET A 398 23.20 -27.28 25.75
C MET A 398 24.11 -28.44 26.19
N VAL A 399 24.23 -28.69 27.50
CA VAL A 399 24.95 -29.87 28.02
C VAL A 399 24.22 -31.16 27.67
N ARG A 400 22.90 -31.21 27.87
CA ARG A 400 22.08 -32.36 27.52
C ARG A 400 22.11 -32.65 26.02
N ASP A 401 22.12 -31.61 25.20
CA ASP A 401 22.15 -31.69 23.74
C ASP A 401 23.59 -31.97 23.21
N GLY A 402 24.55 -32.23 24.11
CA GLY A 402 25.92 -32.64 23.78
C GLY A 402 26.83 -31.52 23.27
N GLN A 403 26.36 -30.27 23.31
CA GLN A 403 27.08 -29.11 22.79
C GLN A 403 28.13 -28.58 23.78
N LEU A 404 27.88 -28.72 25.08
CA LEU A 404 28.76 -28.28 26.16
C LEU A 404 29.09 -29.43 27.12
N LEU A 405 30.25 -29.37 27.75
CA LEU A 405 30.63 -30.22 28.88
C LEU A 405 30.60 -29.40 30.17
N GLN A 406 30.04 -29.96 31.23
CA GLN A 406 30.05 -29.34 32.55
C GLN A 406 30.99 -30.12 33.47
N PHE A 407 31.99 -29.43 34.04
CA PHE A 407 32.84 -29.96 35.09
C PHE A 407 32.78 -29.01 36.30
N GLU A 408 32.30 -29.51 37.43
CA GLU A 408 31.97 -28.70 38.60
C GLU A 408 31.05 -27.50 38.26
N LYS A 409 31.57 -26.28 38.39
CA LYS A 409 30.88 -25.01 38.11
C LYS A 409 31.28 -24.39 36.76
N ARG A 410 32.14 -25.06 35.98
CA ARG A 410 32.69 -24.56 34.72
C ARG A 410 32.07 -25.28 33.53
N TYR A 411 31.78 -24.52 32.49
CA TYR A 411 31.26 -25.00 31.21
C TYR A 411 32.37 -24.90 30.15
N TYR A 412 32.51 -25.95 29.35
CA TYR A 412 33.49 -26.09 28.30
C TYR A 412 32.81 -26.43 26.98
N LEU A 413 33.43 -26.06 25.86
CA LEU A 413 32.98 -26.52 24.56
C LEU A 413 33.20 -28.03 24.43
N ALA A 414 32.19 -28.79 24.00
CA ALA A 414 32.40 -30.20 23.69
C ALA A 414 33.34 -30.31 22.48
N LYS A 415 34.45 -31.04 22.61
CA LYS A 415 35.37 -31.26 21.49
C LYS A 415 34.61 -32.00 20.37
N GLN A 416 34.66 -31.48 19.14
CA GLN A 416 34.26 -32.27 17.97
C GLN A 416 35.08 -33.56 17.95
N PRO A 417 34.49 -34.72 17.58
CA PRO A 417 35.20 -35.98 17.50
C PRO A 417 36.30 -35.87 16.43
N GLY A 418 37.53 -35.55 16.85
CA GLY A 418 38.68 -35.37 15.96
C GLY A 418 39.91 -34.66 16.53
N GLN A 419 39.79 -33.84 17.59
CA GLN A 419 40.97 -33.14 18.13
C GLN A 419 41.62 -33.90 19.31
N LYS A 420 42.62 -34.72 18.97
CA LYS A 420 43.55 -35.38 19.91
C LYS A 420 44.20 -34.36 20.86
N GLN A 421 44.42 -34.79 22.10
CA GLN A 421 45.28 -34.13 23.09
C GLN A 421 46.68 -33.92 22.52
N ILE A 422 47.22 -32.72 22.72
CA ILE A 422 48.66 -32.53 22.87
C ILE A 422 48.85 -32.21 24.36
N GLN A 423 49.74 -33.00 24.98
CA GLN A 423 50.19 -32.85 26.36
C GLN A 423 50.88 -31.51 26.59
#